data_AF-A0A838TEL9-F1
#
_entry.id   AF-A0A838TEL9-F1
#
_cell.length_a   1.000
_cell.length_b   1.000
_cell.length_c   1.000
_cell.angle_alpha   90.00
_cell.angle_beta   90.00
_cell.angle_gamma   90.00
#
_symmetry.space_group_name_H-M   'P 1'
#
loop_
_entity.id
_entity.type
_entity.pdbx_description
1 polymer ?
#
loop_
_entity_poly.entity_id
_entity_poly.type
_entity_poly.pdbx_seq_one_letter_code
_entity_poly.pdbx_strand_id
1 'polypeptide(L)'
;MAAASQPRRVWPAIFGPASSLVSVALRDSSGRLLPGLVVGDRWFVVGEEGRRYAIVVRNQSDYRLETVLSVDGLDVIDGRPASVRKRGYVIAPHRTLVVDGFRQSGEAVAAFRFSPVRESYAQEKYRNTRNVGVIGVAIFNERGTFPWTDREMQKRLKANPFPNRFATPP
;
A
#
# COMPACT_ATOMS: atom_id res chain seq x y z
N MET A 1 8.20 -1.15 -40.74
CA MET A 1 9.12 -1.55 -39.65
C MET A 1 8.48 -1.15 -38.34
N ALA A 2 7.93 -2.10 -37.57
CA ALA A 2 7.30 -1.83 -36.28
C ALA A 2 8.34 -1.95 -35.17
N ALA A 3 8.57 -0.86 -34.43
CA ALA A 3 9.47 -0.86 -33.28
C ALA A 3 8.81 -1.63 -32.13
N ALA A 4 9.40 -2.76 -31.76
CA ALA A 4 9.02 -3.49 -30.55
C ALA A 4 9.36 -2.62 -29.32
N SER A 5 8.34 -2.21 -28.58
CA SER A 5 8.50 -1.52 -27.31
C SER A 5 9.10 -2.49 -26.28
N GLN A 6 10.40 -2.35 -26.02
CA GLN A 6 11.04 -3.11 -24.96
C GLN A 6 10.45 -2.71 -23.61
N PRO A 7 10.07 -3.67 -22.75
CA PRO A 7 9.64 -3.36 -21.39
C PRO A 7 10.80 -2.71 -20.64
N ARG A 8 10.67 -1.42 -20.32
CA ARG A 8 11.63 -0.72 -19.46
C ARG A 8 11.58 -1.39 -18.09
N ARG A 9 12.67 -2.07 -17.69
CA ARG A 9 12.92 -2.45 -16.29
C ARG A 9 13.15 -1.16 -15.50
N VAL A 10 12.08 -0.61 -14.97
CA VAL A 10 12.14 0.52 -14.04
C VAL A 10 12.10 -0.05 -12.63
N TRP A 11 12.96 0.47 -11.77
CA TRP A 11 12.94 0.22 -10.33
C TRP A 11 11.56 0.62 -9.79
N PRO A 12 10.81 -0.26 -9.12
CA PRO A 12 9.52 0.13 -8.57
C PRO A 12 9.77 0.74 -7.18
N ALA A 13 10.22 1.99 -7.16
CA ALA A 13 9.47 2.88 -6.29
C ALA A 13 8.10 3.02 -6.96
N ILE A 14 7.00 2.85 -6.23
CA ILE A 14 5.69 3.12 -6.80
C ILE A 14 5.66 4.60 -7.18
N PHE A 15 5.90 4.90 -8.46
CA PHE A 15 5.78 6.22 -9.07
C PHE A 15 4.31 6.47 -9.48
N GLY A 16 3.39 6.38 -8.53
CA GLY A 16 2.06 7.03 -8.62
C GLY A 16 2.20 8.50 -8.20
N PRO A 17 1.19 9.39 -8.35
CA PRO A 17 1.34 10.86 -8.41
C PRO A 17 1.92 11.57 -7.17
N ALA A 18 2.39 10.83 -6.17
CA ALA A 18 3.09 11.29 -4.97
C ALA A 18 4.61 11.23 -5.10
N SER A 19 5.17 11.18 -6.31
CA SER A 19 6.60 10.92 -6.56
C SER A 19 7.57 11.92 -5.90
N SER A 20 7.07 13.03 -5.35
CA SER A 20 7.88 14.00 -4.61
C SER A 20 7.73 13.90 -3.08
N LEU A 21 6.74 13.19 -2.54
CA LEU A 21 6.38 13.30 -1.12
C LEU A 21 6.28 11.96 -0.40
N VAL A 22 5.79 10.91 -1.06
CA VAL A 22 5.74 9.57 -0.48
C VAL A 22 6.02 8.52 -1.55
N SER A 23 6.93 7.60 -1.27
CA SER A 23 7.11 6.39 -2.08
C SER A 23 6.64 5.16 -1.31
N VAL A 24 5.90 4.30 -1.99
CA VAL A 24 5.54 2.97 -1.47
C VAL A 24 6.30 1.91 -2.28
N ALA A 25 6.78 0.85 -1.63
CA ALA A 25 7.41 -0.28 -2.30
C ALA A 25 7.21 -1.56 -1.48
N LEU A 26 7.41 -2.72 -2.10
CA LEU A 26 7.51 -3.99 -1.38
C LEU A 26 8.96 -4.46 -1.37
N ARG A 27 9.41 -5.06 -0.28
CA ARG A 27 10.72 -5.72 -0.17
C ARG A 27 10.58 -7.17 0.24
N ASP A 28 11.47 -8.02 -0.25
CA ASP A 28 11.58 -9.42 0.18
C ASP A 28 12.36 -9.55 1.50
N SER A 29 12.49 -10.77 2.01
CA SER A 29 13.21 -11.07 3.26
C SER A 29 14.72 -10.77 3.20
N SER A 30 15.31 -10.64 2.00
CA SER A 30 16.70 -10.22 1.82
C SER A 30 16.86 -8.69 1.86
N GLY A 31 15.75 -7.95 1.97
CA GLY A 31 15.72 -6.49 1.92
C GLY A 31 15.69 -5.93 0.50
N ARG A 32 15.68 -6.78 -0.53
CA ARG A 32 15.61 -6.34 -1.92
C ARG A 32 14.19 -5.90 -2.27
N LEU A 33 14.09 -4.76 -2.95
CA LEU A 33 12.80 -4.27 -3.46
C LEU A 33 12.29 -5.20 -4.58
N LEU A 34 11.01 -5.54 -4.51
CA LEU A 34 10.36 -6.44 -5.47
C LEU A 34 9.98 -5.69 -6.75
N PRO A 35 10.17 -6.29 -7.94
CA PRO A 35 9.82 -5.68 -9.23
C PRO A 35 8.31 -5.45 -9.36
N GLY A 36 7.93 -4.37 -10.02
CA GLY A 36 6.55 -3.96 -10.21
C GLY A 36 6.24 -3.60 -11.66
N LEU A 37 4.97 -3.71 -12.02
CA LEU A 37 4.42 -3.40 -13.33
C LEU A 37 3.26 -2.42 -13.18
N VAL A 38 3.19 -1.42 -14.05
CA VAL A 38 2.05 -0.52 -14.16
C VAL A 38 1.24 -0.92 -15.38
N VAL A 39 -0.05 -1.20 -15.19
CA VAL A 39 -1.01 -1.47 -16.28
C VAL A 39 -2.23 -0.58 -16.07
N GLY A 40 -2.40 0.42 -16.92
CA GLY A 40 -3.42 1.45 -16.75
C GLY A 40 -3.18 2.29 -15.49
N ASP A 41 -4.15 2.29 -14.58
CA ASP A 41 -4.11 2.94 -13.26
C ASP A 41 -3.70 2.00 -12.12
N ARG A 42 -3.41 0.73 -12.43
CA ARG A 42 -3.11 -0.31 -11.45
C ARG A 42 -1.63 -0.61 -11.36
N TRP A 43 -1.22 -0.93 -10.15
CA TRP A 43 0.14 -1.29 -9.78
C TRP A 43 0.17 -2.74 -9.36
N PHE A 44 1.01 -3.53 -10.02
CA PHE A 44 1.21 -4.93 -9.71
C PHE A 44 2.62 -5.14 -9.22
N VAL A 45 2.79 -6.01 -8.23
CA VAL A 45 4.10 -6.49 -7.79
C VAL A 45 4.16 -7.97 -8.06
N VAL A 46 5.29 -8.43 -8.58
CA VAL A 46 5.51 -9.86 -8.83
C VAL A 46 6.22 -10.45 -7.63
N GLY A 47 5.59 -11.45 -7.02
CA GLY A 47 6.12 -12.22 -5.91
C GLY A 47 6.04 -13.72 -6.19
N GLU A 48 6.89 -14.48 -5.51
CA GLU A 48 6.82 -15.95 -5.52
C GLU A 48 5.91 -16.42 -4.39
N GLU A 49 5.08 -17.42 -4.67
CA GLU A 49 4.21 -18.06 -3.68
C GLU A 49 4.98 -18.51 -2.42
N GLY A 50 4.36 -18.31 -1.26
CA GLY A 50 4.92 -18.59 0.05
C GLY A 50 5.98 -17.61 0.54
N ARG A 51 6.56 -16.77 -0.34
CA ARG A 51 7.58 -15.80 0.07
C ARG A 51 7.00 -14.67 0.90
N ARG A 52 7.78 -14.27 1.91
CA ARG A 52 7.47 -13.11 2.74
C ARG A 52 7.78 -11.82 2.01
N TYR A 53 7.00 -10.79 2.30
CA TYR A 53 7.31 -9.43 1.91
C TYR A 53 7.01 -8.45 3.03
N ALA A 54 7.57 -7.24 2.94
CA ALA A 54 7.22 -6.12 3.78
C ALA A 54 6.84 -4.91 2.93
N ILE A 55 5.87 -4.14 3.39
CA ILE A 55 5.47 -2.85 2.81
C ILE A 55 6.42 -1.79 3.35
N VAL A 56 7.04 -1.04 2.45
CA VAL A 56 7.94 0.07 2.76
C VAL A 56 7.26 1.36 2.33
N VAL A 57 7.03 2.26 3.29
CA VAL A 57 6.50 3.60 3.02
C VAL A 57 7.56 4.61 3.44
N ARG A 58 8.06 5.39 2.49
CA ARG A 58 9.04 6.45 2.75
C ARG A 58 8.35 7.79 2.60
N ASN A 59 8.37 8.57 3.68
CA ASN A 59 8.05 9.98 3.64
C ASN A 59 9.27 10.72 3.08
N GLN A 60 9.11 11.39 1.95
CA GLN A 60 10.10 12.22 1.27
C GLN A 60 9.84 13.72 1.48
N SER A 61 8.78 14.05 2.21
CA SER A 61 8.37 15.42 2.50
C SER A 61 8.94 15.92 3.84
N ASP A 62 8.85 17.24 4.02
CA ASP A 62 9.19 17.92 5.27
C ASP A 62 8.05 17.88 6.31
N TYR A 63 6.95 17.18 6.01
CA TYR A 63 5.75 17.15 6.84
C TYR A 63 5.57 15.80 7.53
N ARG A 64 4.93 15.78 8.69
CA ARG A 64 4.50 14.54 9.33
C ARG A 64 3.26 14.02 8.59
N LEU A 65 3.29 12.73 8.26
CA LEU A 65 2.21 12.08 7.50
C LEU A 65 1.65 10.89 8.27
N GLU A 66 0.34 10.72 8.25
CA GLU A 66 -0.33 9.50 8.71
C GLU A 66 -0.57 8.58 7.51
N THR A 67 -0.30 7.29 7.70
CA THR A 67 -0.51 6.26 6.68
C THR A 67 -1.37 5.13 7.24
N VAL A 68 -2.57 4.97 6.68
CA VAL A 68 -3.45 3.82 6.95
C VAL A 68 -3.21 2.78 5.87
N LEU A 69 -2.82 1.58 6.27
CA LEU A 69 -2.48 0.48 5.38
C LEU A 69 -3.49 -0.66 5.51
N SER A 70 -3.79 -1.30 4.39
CA SER A 70 -4.56 -2.53 4.38
C SER A 70 -3.94 -3.57 3.46
N VAL A 71 -4.05 -4.84 3.83
CA VAL A 71 -3.74 -5.99 2.96
C VAL A 71 -4.98 -6.87 2.93
N ASP A 72 -5.42 -7.24 1.73
CA ASP A 72 -6.63 -8.04 1.50
C ASP A 72 -7.92 -7.43 2.08
N GLY A 73 -7.95 -6.09 2.20
CA GLY A 73 -9.05 -5.34 2.82
C GLY A 73 -9.07 -5.37 4.35
N LEU A 74 -8.05 -5.97 4.99
CA LEU A 74 -7.85 -5.92 6.43
C LEU A 74 -6.80 -4.87 6.79
N ASP A 75 -7.10 -4.11 7.83
CA ASP A 75 -6.19 -3.15 8.42
C ASP A 75 -4.97 -3.86 9.01
N VAL A 76 -3.78 -3.34 8.72
CA VAL A 76 -2.53 -3.99 9.15
C VAL A 76 -2.27 -3.88 10.66
N ILE A 77 -2.93 -2.96 11.37
CA ILE A 77 -2.72 -2.69 12.80
C ILE A 77 -3.59 -3.59 13.67
N ASP A 78 -4.84 -3.86 13.28
CA ASP A 78 -5.78 -4.64 14.12
C ASP A 78 -6.38 -5.87 13.42
N GLY A 79 -6.07 -6.10 12.14
CA GLY A 79 -6.58 -7.23 11.36
C GLY A 79 -8.09 -7.26 11.19
N ARG A 80 -8.79 -6.14 11.42
CA ARG A 80 -10.22 -5.93 11.16
C ARG A 80 -10.41 -5.25 9.80
N PRO A 81 -11.63 -5.16 9.25
CA PRO A 81 -11.85 -4.44 8.00
C PRO A 81 -11.24 -3.04 8.01
N ALA A 82 -10.51 -2.71 6.94
CA ALA A 82 -9.84 -1.43 6.79
C ALA A 82 -10.83 -0.27 6.58
N SER A 83 -10.45 0.92 7.04
CA SER A 83 -11.21 2.15 6.84
C SER A 83 -10.30 3.37 6.92
N VAL A 84 -10.57 4.39 6.10
CA VAL A 84 -9.90 5.70 6.17
C VAL A 84 -10.15 6.44 7.50
N ARG A 85 -11.15 6.00 8.28
CA ARG A 85 -11.47 6.59 9.60
C ARG A 85 -10.63 5.99 10.74
N LYS A 86 -9.87 4.93 10.48
CA LYS A 86 -9.03 4.28 11.47
C LYS A 86 -7.69 5.00 11.56
N ARG A 87 -7.06 4.87 12.72
CA ARG A 87 -5.74 5.44 12.97
C ARG A 87 -4.69 4.62 12.23
N GLY A 88 -3.76 5.30 11.59
CA GLY A 88 -2.63 4.72 10.88
C GLY A 88 -1.31 4.90 11.63
N TYR A 89 -0.22 4.60 10.94
CA TYR A 89 1.12 4.90 11.40
C TYR A 89 1.46 6.36 11.09
N VAL A 90 2.07 7.03 12.05
CA VAL A 90 2.60 8.39 11.86
C VAL A 90 4.07 8.29 11.45
N ILE A 91 4.40 8.85 10.29
CA ILE A 91 5.74 8.84 9.69
C ILE A 91 6.27 10.27 9.74
N ALA A 92 7.33 10.48 10.53
CA ALA A 92 8.01 11.76 10.61
C ALA A 92 8.68 12.15 9.26
N PRO A 93 9.00 13.43 9.04
CA PRO A 93 9.68 13.90 7.83
C PRO A 93 10.92 13.07 7.50
N HIS A 94 11.12 12.75 6.22
CA HIS A 94 12.26 11.97 5.72
C HIS A 94 12.45 10.57 6.33
N ARG A 95 11.47 10.05 7.07
CA ARG A 95 11.54 8.71 7.69
C ARG A 95 10.89 7.63 6.83
N THR A 96 11.27 6.40 7.13
CA THR A 96 10.74 5.19 6.51
C THR A 96 9.99 4.36 7.53
N LEU A 97 8.78 3.95 7.19
CA LEU A 97 7.99 2.94 7.85
C LEU A 97 8.17 1.62 7.10
N VAL A 98 8.37 0.55 7.85
CA VAL A 98 8.34 -0.82 7.33
C VAL A 98 7.28 -1.60 8.10
N VAL A 99 6.38 -2.25 7.37
CA VAL A 99 5.34 -3.13 7.92
C VAL A 99 5.49 -4.52 7.29
N ASP A 100 5.86 -5.50 8.11
CA ASP A 100 6.19 -6.87 7.73
C ASP A 100 5.06 -7.87 7.96
N GLY A 101 3.97 -7.46 8.62
CA GLY A 101 2.80 -8.30 8.86
C GLY A 101 1.65 -7.60 9.55
N PHE A 102 0.56 -8.35 9.77
CA PHE A 102 -0.54 -7.92 10.62
C PHE A 102 -0.11 -7.92 12.08
N ARG A 103 -0.38 -6.83 12.78
CA ARG A 103 -0.26 -6.77 14.24
C ARG A 103 -1.56 -7.27 14.86
N GLN A 104 -1.46 -8.27 15.73
CA GLN A 104 -2.62 -8.83 16.44
C GLN A 104 -2.63 -8.40 17.92
N SER A 105 -1.44 -8.18 18.49
CA SER A 105 -1.14 -7.60 19.81
C SER A 105 0.39 -7.46 19.93
N GLY A 106 0.91 -6.88 21.03
CA GLY A 106 2.29 -6.38 21.16
C GLY A 106 3.45 -7.33 20.86
N GLU A 107 3.24 -8.65 20.74
CA GLU A 107 4.31 -9.64 20.60
C GLU A 107 4.24 -10.52 19.34
N ALA A 108 3.08 -10.65 18.69
CA ALA A 108 2.89 -11.55 17.55
C ALA A 108 2.64 -10.81 16.23
N VAL A 109 3.55 -10.97 15.28
CA VAL A 109 3.44 -10.44 13.91
C VAL A 109 3.10 -11.59 12.95
N ALA A 110 1.91 -11.53 12.36
CA ALA A 110 1.54 -12.43 11.29
C ALA A 110 2.12 -11.91 9.96
N ALA A 111 3.30 -12.41 9.60
CA ALA A 111 4.05 -11.93 8.44
C ALA A 111 3.26 -12.04 7.13
N PHE A 112 3.34 -11.00 6.28
CA PHE A 112 2.73 -11.04 4.97
C PHE A 112 3.42 -12.07 4.08
N ARG A 113 2.63 -12.77 3.27
CA ARG A 113 3.10 -13.75 2.29
C ARG A 113 2.33 -13.61 0.99
N PHE A 114 3.00 -13.90 -0.12
CA PHE A 114 2.30 -14.14 -1.38
C PHE A 114 1.64 -15.50 -1.32
N SER A 115 0.34 -15.56 -1.60
CA SER A 115 -0.42 -16.81 -1.65
C SER A 115 -1.32 -16.81 -2.88
N PRO A 116 -1.60 -17.98 -3.47
CA PRO A 116 -2.59 -18.09 -4.53
C PRO A 116 -3.97 -17.71 -3.97
N VAL A 117 -4.87 -17.27 -4.86
CA VAL A 117 -6.21 -16.80 -4.49
C VAL A 117 -7.04 -17.85 -3.72
N ARG A 118 -6.70 -19.13 -3.88
CA ARG A 118 -7.33 -20.27 -3.17
C ARG A 118 -6.95 -20.36 -1.69
N GLU A 119 -5.80 -19.84 -1.28
CA GLU A 119 -5.20 -20.05 0.06
C GLU A 119 -5.01 -18.73 0.84
N SER A 120 -5.68 -17.66 0.43
CA SER A 120 -5.43 -16.32 0.98
C SER A 120 -6.05 -16.12 2.36
N TYR A 121 -5.38 -15.38 3.24
CA TYR A 121 -5.79 -15.16 4.64
C TYR A 121 -7.21 -14.57 4.80
N ALA A 122 -7.67 -13.76 3.84
CA ALA A 122 -9.04 -13.25 3.81
C ALA A 122 -10.12 -14.35 3.63
N GLN A 123 -9.78 -15.47 2.99
CA GLN A 123 -10.64 -16.66 2.90
C GLN A 123 -10.80 -17.31 4.26
N GLU A 124 -9.67 -17.48 4.96
CA GLU A 124 -9.60 -18.20 6.23
C GLU A 124 -10.35 -17.45 7.35
N LYS A 125 -10.31 -16.11 7.34
CA LYS A 125 -10.91 -15.29 8.40
C LYS A 125 -12.29 -14.71 8.07
N TYR A 126 -12.61 -14.38 6.81
CA TYR A 126 -13.85 -13.64 6.47
C TYR A 126 -14.57 -14.07 5.19
N ARG A 127 -14.19 -15.19 4.54
CA ARG A 127 -14.82 -15.74 3.31
C ARG A 127 -15.10 -14.69 2.22
N ASN A 128 -14.25 -13.67 2.06
CA ASN A 128 -14.44 -12.60 1.08
C ASN A 128 -13.30 -12.59 0.06
N THR A 129 -13.60 -13.04 -1.16
CA THR A 129 -12.66 -13.30 -2.26
C THR A 129 -12.23 -12.06 -3.04
N ARG A 130 -12.92 -10.91 -2.87
CA ARG A 130 -12.86 -9.83 -3.86
C ARG A 130 -11.66 -8.88 -3.74
N ASN A 131 -10.93 -8.90 -2.63
CA ASN A 131 -9.78 -8.01 -2.38
C ASN A 131 -8.46 -8.77 -2.19
N VAL A 132 -8.43 -10.07 -2.50
CA VAL A 132 -7.23 -10.90 -2.33
C VAL A 132 -6.07 -10.39 -3.19
N GLY A 133 -4.92 -10.14 -2.57
CA GLY A 133 -3.73 -9.58 -3.18
C GLY A 133 -3.72 -8.06 -3.31
N VAL A 134 -4.71 -7.35 -2.76
CA VAL A 134 -4.79 -5.88 -2.84
C VAL A 134 -4.15 -5.22 -1.62
N ILE A 135 -3.19 -4.34 -1.86
CA ILE A 135 -2.59 -3.47 -0.84
C ILE A 135 -3.18 -2.07 -0.99
N GLY A 136 -3.90 -1.63 0.04
CA GLY A 136 -4.49 -0.30 0.13
C GLY A 136 -3.61 0.63 0.96
N VAL A 137 -3.40 1.85 0.48
CA VAL A 137 -2.61 2.87 1.18
C VAL A 137 -3.37 4.19 1.13
N ALA A 138 -3.75 4.70 2.29
CA ALA A 138 -4.31 6.04 2.45
C ALA A 138 -3.32 6.92 3.21
N ILE A 139 -3.01 8.10 2.65
CA ILE A 139 -2.05 9.06 3.20
C ILE A 139 -2.78 10.33 3.61
N PHE A 140 -2.54 10.77 4.84
CA PHE A 140 -3.10 11.98 5.42
C PHE A 140 -1.97 12.88 5.90
N ASN A 141 -2.14 14.18 5.73
CA ASN A 141 -1.28 15.19 6.29
C ASN A 141 -1.93 15.81 7.54
N GLU A 142 -1.14 16.48 8.36
CA GLU A 142 -1.66 17.15 9.54
C GLU A 142 -2.58 18.31 9.17
N ARG A 143 -3.60 18.55 10.00
CA ARG A 143 -4.50 19.69 9.81
C ARG A 143 -3.69 20.99 9.79
N GLY A 144 -3.91 21.82 8.77
CA GLY A 144 -3.19 23.08 8.58
C GLY A 144 -1.90 22.96 7.76
N THR A 145 -1.51 21.75 7.35
CA THR A 145 -0.42 21.55 6.37
C THR A 145 -1.02 21.34 4.99
N PHE A 146 -0.28 21.73 3.94
CA PHE A 146 -0.69 21.49 2.55
C PHE A 146 0.52 21.04 1.72
N PRO A 147 1.00 19.80 1.93
CA PRO A 147 2.17 19.30 1.21
C PRO A 147 1.86 19.00 -0.27
N TRP A 148 0.59 18.89 -0.64
CA TRP A 148 0.14 18.42 -1.95
C TRP A 148 -0.03 19.59 -2.93
N THR A 149 0.17 19.32 -4.22
CA THR A 149 -0.30 20.23 -5.27
C THR A 149 -1.80 20.06 -5.49
N ASP A 150 -2.49 21.09 -5.99
CA ASP A 150 -3.94 21.03 -6.28
C ASP A 150 -4.30 19.88 -7.24
N ARG A 151 -3.47 19.65 -8.26
CA ARG A 151 -3.63 18.55 -9.22
C ARG A 151 -3.53 17.18 -8.55
N GLU A 152 -2.63 17.05 -7.58
CA GLU A 152 -2.45 15.82 -6.82
C GLU A 152 -3.62 15.58 -5.87
N MET A 153 -4.11 16.64 -5.21
CA MET A 153 -5.29 16.58 -4.36
C MET A 153 -6.53 16.11 -5.13
N GLN A 154 -6.77 16.63 -6.33
CA GLN A 154 -7.91 16.21 -7.18
C GLN A 154 -7.86 14.73 -7.57
N LYS A 155 -6.67 14.17 -7.80
CA LYS A 155 -6.51 12.73 -8.06
C LYS A 155 -6.76 11.91 -6.80
N ARG A 156 -6.27 12.36 -5.64
CA ARG A 156 -6.40 11.67 -4.35
C ARG A 156 -7.83 11.63 -3.85
N LEU A 157 -8.58 12.72 -4.00
CA LEU A 157 -9.99 12.77 -3.62
C LEU A 157 -10.86 11.78 -4.41
N LYS A 158 -10.42 11.39 -5.62
CA LYS A 158 -11.07 10.37 -6.45
C LYS A 158 -10.53 8.95 -6.23
N ALA A 159 -9.45 8.80 -5.46
CA ALA A 159 -8.87 7.50 -5.19
C ALA A 159 -9.72 6.73 -4.17
N ASN A 160 -9.91 5.43 -4.41
CA ASN A 160 -10.55 4.54 -3.46
C ASN A 160 -9.51 3.54 -2.92
N PRO A 161 -8.78 3.88 -1.84
CA PRO A 161 -7.75 3.00 -1.31
C PRO A 161 -8.32 1.72 -0.68
N PHE A 162 -9.60 1.70 -0.31
CA PHE A 162 -10.26 0.58 0.37
C PHE A 162 -11.61 0.23 -0.30
N PRO A 163 -11.60 -0.40 -1.48
CA PRO A 163 -12.81 -0.71 -2.23
C PRO A 163 -13.76 -1.65 -1.45
N ASN A 164 -15.06 -1.35 -1.56
CA ASN A 164 -16.23 -2.09 -1.04
C ASN A 164 -16.68 -1.92 0.43
N ARG A 165 -16.32 -0.86 1.20
CA ARG A 165 -16.95 -0.63 2.54
C ARG A 165 -17.23 0.80 3.04
N PHE A 166 -17.09 1.88 2.26
CA PHE A 166 -17.55 3.21 2.75
C PHE A 166 -18.23 4.07 1.69
N ALA A 167 -19.23 4.82 2.18
CA ALA A 167 -20.09 5.74 1.46
C ALA A 167 -19.31 6.81 0.70
N THR A 168 -19.91 7.25 -0.41
CA THR A 168 -19.56 8.44 -1.18
C THR A 168 -19.25 9.60 -0.23
N PRO A 169 -18.17 10.37 -0.45
CA PRO A 169 -17.97 11.63 0.24
C PRO A 169 -19.20 12.55 0.04
N PRO A 170 -19.60 13.36 1.03
CA PRO A 170 -20.61 14.40 0.81
C PRO A 170 -20.15 15.43 -0.23
#